data_AF-A0A6M0A682-F1
#
_entry.id   AF-A0A6M0A682-F1
#
_cell.length_a   1.000
_cell.length_b   1.000
_cell.length_c   1.000
_cell.angle_alpha   90.00
_cell.angle_beta   90.00
_cell.angle_gamma   90.00
#
_symmetry.space_group_name_H-M   'P 1'
#
loop_
_entity.id
_entity.type
_entity.pdbx_description
1 polymer ?
#
loop_
_entity_poly.entity_id
_entity_poly.type
_entity_poly.pdbx_seq_one_letter_code
_entity_poly.pdbx_strand_id
1 'polypeptide(L)'
;MRSDHVEEMILNVVSKKKLSFKTVLMDSWYATQRLMALVDNMRKIYYCPLKINRLVDDTGGVNKYKKIGELSWNESEKISGKIIKIKGIPLR
;
A
#
# COMPACT_ATOMS: atom_id res chain seq x y z
N MET A 1 -1.45 -13.82 -13.78
CA MET A 1 -0.64 -13.67 -15.02
C MET A 1 0.23 -12.41 -15.12
N ARG A 2 -0.02 -11.27 -14.44
CA ARG A 2 0.96 -10.14 -14.38
C ARG A 2 1.42 -9.81 -12.95
N SER A 3 0.52 -9.86 -11.99
CA SER A 3 0.85 -9.64 -10.56
C SER A 3 1.69 -10.77 -9.98
N ASP A 4 1.43 -12.02 -10.39
CA ASP A 4 2.16 -13.20 -9.88
C ASP A 4 3.65 -13.16 -10.25
N HIS A 5 3.98 -12.64 -11.45
CA HIS A 5 5.38 -12.50 -11.87
C HIS A 5 6.14 -11.48 -11.01
N VAL A 6 5.50 -10.36 -10.63
CA VAL A 6 6.15 -9.34 -9.78
C VAL A 6 6.38 -9.88 -8.36
N GLU A 7 5.42 -10.63 -7.83
CA GLU A 7 5.58 -11.33 -6.55
C GLU A 7 6.78 -12.29 -6.60
N GLU A 8 6.88 -13.10 -7.65
CA GLU A 8 8.03 -14.00 -7.83
C GLU A 8 9.35 -13.23 -7.94
N MET A 9 9.38 -12.11 -8.65
CA MET A 9 10.57 -11.26 -8.75
C MET A 9 11.01 -10.75 -7.37
N ILE A 10 10.08 -10.26 -6.55
CA ILE A 10 10.38 -9.77 -5.20
C ILE A 10 10.89 -10.91 -4.32
N LEU A 11 10.23 -12.08 -4.36
CA LEU A 11 10.65 -13.26 -3.61
C LEU A 11 12.04 -13.75 -4.05
N ASN A 12 12.34 -13.73 -5.34
CA ASN A 12 13.65 -14.11 -5.89
C ASN A 12 14.76 -13.14 -5.45
N VAL A 13 14.47 -11.83 -5.37
CA VAL A 13 15.42 -10.83 -4.87
C VAL A 13 15.81 -11.10 -3.42
N VAL A 14 14.86 -11.50 -2.58
CA VAL A 14 15.09 -11.80 -1.16
C VAL A 14 15.72 -13.17 -0.95
N SER A 15 15.14 -14.23 -1.52
CA SER A 15 15.53 -15.61 -1.22
C SER A 15 16.78 -16.07 -1.98
N LYS A 16 16.85 -15.77 -3.28
CA LYS A 16 17.94 -16.23 -4.17
C LYS A 16 19.07 -15.22 -4.23
N LYS A 17 18.76 -13.96 -4.56
CA LYS A 17 19.78 -12.92 -4.72
C LYS A 17 20.27 -12.34 -3.40
N LYS A 18 19.49 -12.50 -2.31
CA LYS A 18 19.79 -11.98 -0.97
C LYS A 18 20.17 -10.50 -0.96
N LEU A 19 19.55 -9.72 -1.85
CA LEU A 19 19.85 -8.29 -1.93
C LEU A 19 19.24 -7.56 -0.74
N SER A 20 20.04 -6.70 -0.12
CA SER A 20 19.55 -5.80 0.91
C SER A 20 18.85 -4.61 0.26
N PHE A 21 17.59 -4.40 0.61
CA PHE A 21 16.81 -3.23 0.24
C PHE A 21 15.85 -2.88 1.37
N LYS A 22 15.47 -1.60 1.45
CA LYS A 22 14.54 -1.09 2.47
C LYS A 22 13.17 -0.78 1.89
N THR A 23 13.12 -0.32 0.64
CA THR A 23 11.93 0.29 0.04
C THR A 23 11.61 -0.33 -1.32
N VAL A 24 10.32 -0.52 -1.60
CA VAL A 24 9.79 -0.95 -2.89
C VAL A 24 8.95 0.18 -3.48
N LEU A 25 9.36 0.71 -4.64
CA LEU A 25 8.58 1.67 -5.40
C LEU A 25 7.75 0.91 -6.44
N MET A 26 6.45 1.16 -6.48
CA MET A 26 5.53 0.46 -7.37
C MET A 26 4.54 1.42 -8.00
N ASP A 27 4.18 1.17 -9.25
CA ASP A 27 3.09 1.91 -9.90
C ASP A 27 1.71 1.51 -9.37
N SER A 28 0.68 2.25 -9.79
CA SER A 28 -0.70 2.05 -9.34
C SER A 28 -1.35 0.75 -9.83
N TRP A 29 -0.81 0.11 -10.87
CA TRP A 29 -1.26 -1.21 -11.31
C TRP A 29 -0.83 -2.32 -10.35
N TYR A 30 0.28 -2.12 -9.65
CA TYR A 30 0.80 -3.08 -8.67
C TYR A 30 0.35 -2.83 -7.23
N ALA A 31 -0.40 -1.75 -6.96
CA ALA A 31 -1.02 -1.42 -5.67
C ALA A 31 -2.17 -2.36 -5.24
N THR A 32 -1.95 -3.67 -5.37
CA THR A 32 -2.88 -4.73 -4.97
C THR A 32 -2.70 -5.07 -3.49
N GLN A 33 -3.76 -5.52 -2.81
CA GLN A 33 -3.69 -5.91 -1.40
C GLN A 33 -2.64 -7.01 -1.17
N ARG A 34 -2.59 -8.01 -2.07
CA ARG A 34 -1.65 -9.13 -2.01
C ARG A 34 -0.20 -8.65 -2.07
N LEU A 35 0.15 -7.80 -3.05
CA LEU A 35 1.54 -7.32 -3.19
C LEU A 35 1.95 -6.39 -2.04
N MET A 36 1.06 -5.49 -1.62
CA MET A 36 1.33 -4.61 -0.48
C MET A 36 1.51 -5.40 0.83
N ALA A 37 0.66 -6.40 1.07
CA ALA A 37 0.78 -7.29 2.23
C ALA A 37 2.07 -8.14 2.18
N LEU A 38 2.48 -8.60 0.99
CA LEU A 38 3.75 -9.29 0.82
C LEU A 38 4.93 -8.41 1.26
N VAL A 39 5.01 -7.17 0.75
CA VAL A 39 6.08 -6.21 1.09
C VAL A 39 6.07 -5.87 2.59
N ASP A 40 4.89 -5.68 3.18
CA ASP A 40 4.73 -5.44 4.62
C ASP A 40 5.18 -6.64 5.48
N ASN A 41 4.82 -7.87 5.06
CA ASN A 41 5.23 -9.10 5.74
C ASN A 41 6.75 -9.26 5.75
N MET A 42 7.44 -8.79 4.70
CA MET A 42 8.91 -8.74 4.63
C MET A 42 9.54 -7.60 5.45
N ARG A 43 8.74 -6.84 6.20
CA ARG A 43 9.16 -5.65 6.97
C ARG A 43 9.86 -4.60 6.12
N LYS A 44 9.36 -4.39 4.90
CA LYS A 44 9.86 -3.38 3.95
C LYS A 44 8.85 -2.26 3.79
N ILE A 45 9.33 -1.08 3.41
CA ILE A 45 8.48 0.07 3.11
C ILE A 45 8.05 -0.03 1.64
N TYR A 46 6.79 0.28 1.32
CA TYR A 46 6.35 0.45 -0.06
C TYR A 46 5.82 1.86 -0.31
N TYR A 47 5.99 2.34 -1.53
CA TYR A 47 5.38 3.57 -2.02
C TYR A 47 4.69 3.28 -3.34
N CYS A 48 3.39 3.59 -3.42
CA CYS A 48 2.61 3.42 -4.64
C CYS A 48 1.46 4.43 -4.72
N PRO A 49 1.13 4.92 -5.93
CA PRO A 49 -0.10 5.68 -6.14
C PRO A 49 -1.32 4.75 -5.98
N LEU A 50 -2.36 5.24 -5.32
CA LEU A 50 -3.62 4.51 -5.13
C LEU A 50 -4.69 5.01 -6.10
N LYS A 51 -5.55 4.11 -6.57
CA LYS A 51 -6.71 4.47 -7.38
C LYS A 51 -7.76 5.18 -6.51
N ILE A 52 -8.41 6.20 -7.06
CA ILE A 52 -9.39 7.05 -6.35
C ILE A 52 -10.59 6.28 -5.79
N ASN A 53 -10.92 5.12 -6.38
CA ASN A 53 -12.03 4.26 -5.94
C ASN A 53 -11.62 3.25 -4.85
N ARG A 54 -10.38 3.27 -4.37
CA ARG A 54 -9.92 2.39 -3.29
C ARG A 54 -10.65 2.74 -1.99
N LEU A 55 -11.07 1.70 -1.26
CA LEU A 55 -11.75 1.86 0.03
C LEU A 55 -10.74 2.03 1.16
N VAL A 56 -10.91 3.11 1.92
CA VAL A 56 -10.02 3.54 2.99
C VAL A 56 -10.82 4.09 4.18
N ASP A 57 -10.18 4.13 5.34
CA ASP A 57 -10.71 4.74 6.56
C ASP A 57 -9.66 5.70 7.13
N ASP A 58 -10.02 6.98 7.25
CA ASP A 58 -9.16 8.04 7.80
C ASP A 58 -9.49 8.40 9.25
N THR A 59 -10.29 7.58 9.94
CA THR A 59 -10.81 7.87 11.28
C THR A 59 -10.34 6.89 12.35
N GLY A 60 -9.49 5.91 11.99
CA GLY A 60 -8.96 4.95 12.94
C GLY A 60 -10.01 3.94 13.45
N GLY A 61 -10.97 3.57 12.61
CA GLY A 61 -11.98 2.55 12.90
C GLY A 61 -13.32 3.10 13.39
N VAL A 62 -13.50 4.42 13.46
CA VAL A 62 -14.74 5.04 13.93
C VAL A 62 -15.82 4.99 12.85
N ASN A 63 -15.46 5.33 11.61
CA ASN A 63 -16.37 5.36 10.46
C ASN A 63 -16.18 4.16 9.54
N LYS A 64 -17.20 3.90 8.71
CA LYS A 64 -17.09 2.91 7.64
C LYS A 64 -16.06 3.36 6.60
N TYR A 65 -15.43 2.36 5.97
CA TYR A 65 -14.58 2.59 4.79
C TYR A 65 -15.33 3.35 3.70
N LYS A 66 -14.69 4.36 3.13
CA LYS A 66 -15.17 5.19 2.01
C LYS A 66 -14.13 5.25 0.90
N LYS A 67 -14.48 5.77 -0.28
CA LYS A 67 -13.51 5.87 -1.38
C LYS A 67 -12.50 6.99 -1.09
N ILE A 68 -11.28 6.87 -1.61
CA ILE A 68 -10.27 7.94 -1.53
C ILE A 68 -10.82 9.26 -2.08
N GLY A 69 -11.59 9.22 -3.17
CA GLY A 69 -12.20 10.42 -3.76
C GLY A 69 -13.24 11.11 -2.86
N GLU A 70 -13.70 10.45 -1.80
CA GLU A 70 -14.68 10.97 -0.83
C GLU A 70 -13.99 11.47 0.46
N LEU A 71 -12.65 11.47 0.50
CA LEU A 71 -11.90 12.03 1.63
C LEU A 71 -12.00 13.55 1.64
N SER A 72 -12.41 14.11 2.77
CA SER A 72 -12.27 15.54 3.05
C SER A 72 -10.82 15.83 3.46
N TRP A 73 -10.23 16.90 2.95
CA TRP A 73 -8.88 17.33 3.27
C TRP A 73 -8.91 18.74 3.84
N ASN A 74 -8.31 18.94 5.01
CA ASN A 74 -8.08 20.28 5.56
C ASN A 74 -6.73 20.86 5.06
N GLU A 75 -6.47 22.14 5.35
CA GLU A 75 -5.26 22.81 4.86
C GLU A 75 -3.95 22.22 5.40
N SER A 76 -3.93 21.71 6.64
CA SER A 76 -2.71 21.08 7.18
C SER A 76 -2.45 19.71 6.54
N GLU A 77 -3.51 18.92 6.31
CA GLU A 77 -3.44 17.61 5.65
C GLU A 77 -3.01 17.69 4.19
N LYS A 78 -3.26 18.81 3.50
CA LYS A 78 -2.72 19.04 2.15
C LYS A 78 -1.20 19.16 2.13
N ILE A 79 -0.58 19.56 3.25
CA ILE A 79 0.86 19.74 3.39
C ILE A 79 1.51 18.46 3.95
N SER A 80 0.96 17.91 5.03
CA SER A 80 1.56 16.76 5.76
C SER A 80 1.09 15.40 5.24
N GLY A 81 0.00 15.37 4.46
CA GLY A 81 -0.70 14.14 4.11
C GLY A 81 -1.68 13.69 5.19
N LYS A 82 -2.28 12.53 4.95
CA LYS A 82 -3.31 11.93 5.81
C LYS A 82 -2.98 10.48 6.09
N ILE A 83 -3.10 10.08 7.36
CA ILE A 83 -2.98 8.68 7.76
C ILE A 83 -4.29 7.99 7.39
N ILE A 84 -4.20 6.91 6.63
CA ILE A 84 -5.35 6.13 6.20
C ILE A 84 -5.14 4.65 6.47
N LYS A 85 -6.24 3.98 6.78
CA LYS A 85 -6.34 2.53 6.77
C LYS A 85 -6.93 2.05 5.45
N ILE A 86 -6.17 1.29 4.67
CA ILE A 86 -6.69 0.65 3.45
C ILE A 86 -7.46 -0.62 3.82
N LYS A 87 -8.68 -0.76 3.27
CA LYS A 87 -9.51 -1.95 3.49
C LYS A 87 -8.78 -3.22 3.04
N GLY A 88 -8.82 -4.27 3.86
CA GLY A 88 -8.29 -5.60 3.53
C GLY A 88 -6.76 -5.72 3.61
N ILE A 89 -6.05 -4.68 4.04
CA ILE A 89 -4.66 -4.78 4.46
C ILE A 89 -4.68 -4.86 6.00
N PRO A 90 -3.94 -5.74 6.69
CA PRO A 90 -3.87 -5.76 8.15
C PRO A 90 -3.19 -4.49 8.70
N LEU A 91 -3.63 -3.98 9.87
CA LEU A 91 -2.84 -3.00 10.63
C LEU A 91 -1.82 -3.80 11.43
N ARG A 92 -0.59 -3.30 11.49
CA ARG A 92 0.42 -3.83 12.38
C ARG A 92 0.60 -2.89 13.56
#